data_AF-A0A9E2AXT9-F1
#
_entry.id   AF-A0A9E2AXT9-F1
#
_cell.length_a   1.000
_cell.length_b   1.000
_cell.length_c   1.000
_cell.angle_alpha   90.00
_cell.angle_beta   90.00
_cell.angle_gamma   90.00
#
_symmetry.space_group_name_H-M   'P 1'
#
loop_
_entity.id
_entity.type
_entity.pdbx_description
1 polymer ?
#
loop_
_entity_poly.entity_id
_entity_poly.type
_entity_poly.pdbx_seq_one_letter_code
_entity_poly.pdbx_strand_id
1 'polypeptide(L)'
;NRIIYTENTFKNNGYAIKVHGACYDNIYSKNNFLYNSFDLSYSGNLNSNKFENNYWSNYTGYDLNKDGIGDIPYRPVKLFSYLVNRTPESIVLLRSLFIDLIDFSEKVSPVFTPENLIDNQPLMTQVTW
;
A
#
# COMPACT_ATOMS: atom_id res chain seq x y z
N ASN A 1 5.78 16.02 -13.61
CA ASN A 1 6.39 14.82 -14.20
C ASN A 1 5.60 13.61 -13.76
N ARG A 2 5.19 12.77 -14.72
CA ARG A 2 4.51 11.50 -14.48
C ARG A 2 5.56 10.40 -14.59
N ILE A 3 5.68 9.54 -13.60
CA ILE A 3 6.72 8.51 -13.51
C ILE A 3 6.06 7.13 -13.53
N ILE A 4 6.71 6.20 -14.23
CA ILE A 4 6.34 4.79 -14.25
C ILE A 4 7.38 4.02 -13.44
N TYR A 5 6.93 3.39 -12.35
CA TYR A 5 7.73 2.50 -11.51
C TYR A 5 7.38 1.06 -11.88
N THR A 6 8.27 0.38 -12.58
CA THR A 6 8.12 -1.03 -12.96
C THR A 6 9.37 -1.83 -12.63
N GLU A 7 9.20 -3.11 -12.30
CA GLU A 7 10.29 -4.07 -12.04
C GLU A 7 11.22 -3.65 -10.89
N ASN A 8 10.66 -3.03 -9.84
CA ASN A 8 11.41 -2.67 -8.64
C ASN A 8 11.15 -3.64 -7.49
N THR A 9 12.11 -3.78 -6.57
CA THR A 9 11.88 -4.38 -5.25
C THR A 9 12.06 -3.34 -4.15
N PHE A 10 10.98 -3.03 -3.45
CA PHE A 10 10.97 -2.21 -2.25
C PHE A 10 10.97 -3.13 -1.02
N LYS A 11 12.17 -3.40 -0.47
CA LYS A 11 12.35 -4.36 0.62
C LYS A 11 12.87 -3.73 1.91
N ASN A 12 12.28 -4.12 3.04
CA ASN A 12 12.72 -3.74 4.40
C ASN A 12 12.78 -2.22 4.64
N ASN A 13 11.89 -1.44 4.03
CA ASN A 13 11.85 0.00 4.22
C ASN A 13 10.97 0.39 5.42
N GLY A 14 11.26 1.55 6.02
CA GLY A 14 10.29 2.22 6.88
C GLY A 14 9.05 2.59 6.07
N TYR A 15 9.27 3.33 4.98
CA TYR A 15 8.26 3.61 3.95
C TYR A 15 8.81 3.16 2.60
N ALA A 16 8.10 2.31 1.86
CA ALA A 16 8.51 1.97 0.49
C ALA A 16 8.27 3.15 -0.46
N ILE A 17 7.06 3.72 -0.44
CA ILE A 17 6.73 4.93 -1.21
C ILE A 17 6.09 5.97 -0.29
N LYS A 18 6.58 7.21 -0.36
CA LYS A 18 5.91 8.40 0.19
C LYS A 18 5.43 9.28 -0.96
N VAL A 19 4.12 9.41 -1.10
CA VAL A 19 3.51 10.31 -2.09
C VAL A 19 3.12 11.59 -1.38
N HIS A 20 3.81 12.67 -1.75
CA HIS A 20 3.49 14.02 -1.33
C HIS A 20 2.43 14.63 -2.26
N GLY A 21 1.74 15.67 -1.78
CA GLY A 21 0.72 16.37 -2.57
C GLY A 21 1.25 16.82 -3.94
N ALA A 22 0.37 16.89 -4.93
CA ALA A 22 0.70 17.22 -6.33
C ALA A 22 1.49 16.16 -7.12
N CYS A 23 1.79 14.99 -6.54
CA CYS A 23 2.28 13.82 -7.28
C CYS A 23 1.09 13.00 -7.82
N TYR A 24 0.70 13.31 -9.05
CA TYR A 24 -0.45 12.74 -9.74
C TYR A 24 -0.03 11.89 -10.95
N ASP A 25 -0.89 10.96 -11.33
CA ASP A 25 -0.81 10.14 -12.54
C ASP A 25 0.48 9.31 -12.65
N ASN A 26 1.09 8.92 -11.53
CA ASN A 26 2.16 7.92 -11.55
C ASN A 26 1.58 6.51 -11.64
N ILE A 27 2.35 5.61 -12.23
CA ILE A 27 1.97 4.21 -12.40
C ILE A 27 2.99 3.35 -11.65
N TYR A 28 2.50 2.53 -10.72
CA TYR A 28 3.28 1.53 -10.02
C TYR A 28 2.77 0.17 -10.48
N SER A 29 3.56 -0.52 -11.30
CA SER A 29 3.17 -1.84 -11.82
C SER A 29 4.29 -2.86 -11.75
N LYS A 30 3.96 -4.14 -11.54
CA LYS A 30 4.94 -5.24 -11.52
C LYS A 30 6.12 -5.01 -10.57
N ASN A 31 5.88 -4.38 -9.42
CA ASN A 31 6.88 -4.21 -8.37
C ASN A 31 6.66 -5.21 -7.22
N ASN A 32 7.72 -5.50 -6.48
CA ASN A 32 7.68 -6.30 -5.27
C ASN A 32 7.78 -5.39 -4.02
N PHE A 33 6.72 -5.31 -3.21
CA PHE A 33 6.69 -4.62 -1.92
C PHE A 33 6.85 -5.63 -0.78
N LEU A 34 8.06 -5.69 -0.22
CA LEU A 34 8.49 -6.77 0.68
C LEU A 34 8.84 -6.25 2.08
N TYR A 35 8.06 -6.65 3.07
CA TYR A 35 8.38 -6.48 4.50
C TYR A 35 8.62 -5.01 4.90
N ASN A 36 7.90 -4.07 4.29
CA ASN A 36 7.96 -2.67 4.65
C ASN A 36 7.10 -2.40 5.89
N SER A 37 7.47 -1.41 6.70
CA SER A 37 6.60 -0.98 7.81
C SER A 37 5.34 -0.31 7.26
N PHE A 38 5.52 0.55 6.25
CA PHE A 38 4.48 1.16 5.43
C PHE A 38 4.80 0.94 3.95
N ASP A 39 3.93 0.25 3.22
CA ASP A 39 4.07 0.09 1.77
C ASP A 39 3.85 1.43 1.06
N LEU A 40 2.81 2.16 1.47
CA LEU A 40 2.48 3.48 0.95
C LEU A 40 2.10 4.44 2.07
N SER A 41 2.61 5.67 1.98
CA SER A 41 2.13 6.83 2.72
C SER A 41 1.64 7.88 1.74
N TYR A 42 0.45 8.43 1.99
CA TYR A 42 -0.19 9.40 1.11
C TYR A 42 -0.65 10.63 1.90
N SER A 43 -0.28 11.84 1.45
CA SER A 43 -0.58 13.10 2.15
C SER A 43 -1.43 14.07 1.32
N GLY A 44 -2.47 13.59 0.64
CA GLY A 44 -3.38 14.39 -0.17
C GLY A 44 -4.85 13.95 -0.07
N ASN A 45 -5.75 14.77 -0.62
CA ASN A 45 -7.19 14.47 -0.63
C ASN A 45 -7.68 13.82 -1.94
N LEU A 46 -6.86 13.84 -2.98
CA LEU A 46 -7.19 13.37 -4.33
C LEU A 46 -6.05 12.50 -4.85
N ASN A 47 -6.22 11.19 -4.93
CA ASN A 47 -5.27 10.33 -5.60
C ASN A 47 -5.64 10.14 -7.07
N SER A 48 -4.66 10.18 -7.99
CA SER A 48 -4.82 9.71 -9.37
C SER A 48 -3.72 8.72 -9.77
N ASN A 49 -2.87 8.32 -8.82
CA ASN A 49 -1.84 7.32 -9.04
C ASN A 49 -2.49 5.94 -9.16
N LYS A 50 -1.95 5.11 -10.05
CA LYS A 50 -2.42 3.75 -10.32
C LYS A 50 -1.45 2.72 -9.76
N PHE A 51 -2.02 1.69 -9.14
CA PHE A 51 -1.32 0.51 -8.67
C PHE A 51 -1.93 -0.69 -9.37
N GLU A 52 -1.13 -1.44 -10.13
CA GLU A 52 -1.62 -2.55 -10.94
C GLU A 52 -0.60 -3.68 -10.99
N ASN A 53 -1.02 -4.91 -10.68
CA ASN A 53 -0.16 -6.09 -10.80
C ASN A 53 1.13 -5.98 -9.99
N ASN A 54 1.08 -5.41 -8.78
CA ASN A 54 2.20 -5.47 -7.86
C ASN A 54 2.06 -6.67 -6.93
N TYR A 55 3.19 -7.20 -6.48
CA TYR A 55 3.22 -8.16 -5.39
C TYR A 55 3.39 -7.44 -4.06
N TRP A 56 2.56 -7.78 -3.08
CA TRP A 56 2.61 -7.20 -1.74
C TRP A 56 2.77 -8.31 -0.71
N SER A 57 3.86 -8.30 0.05
CA SER A 57 4.12 -9.32 1.08
C SER A 57 3.05 -9.38 2.19
N ASN A 58 2.29 -8.31 2.38
CA ASN A 58 1.18 -8.22 3.33
C ASN A 58 -0.19 -8.54 2.69
N TYR A 59 -0.24 -8.89 1.40
CA TYR A 59 -1.47 -9.33 0.77
C TYR A 59 -1.88 -10.70 1.29
N THR A 60 -3.09 -10.78 1.85
CA THR A 60 -3.67 -12.01 2.41
C THR A 60 -4.95 -12.40 1.69
N GLY A 61 -5.11 -11.97 0.43
CA GLY A 61 -6.26 -12.37 -0.38
C GLY A 61 -6.13 -13.80 -0.88
N TYR A 62 -7.08 -14.18 -1.72
CA TYR A 62 -7.17 -15.51 -2.31
C TYR A 62 -7.32 -15.40 -3.82
N ASP A 63 -7.01 -16.49 -4.49
CA ASP A 63 -7.15 -16.67 -5.94
C ASP A 63 -7.90 -17.99 -6.16
N LEU A 64 -9.21 -17.90 -6.43
CA LEU A 64 -10.10 -19.04 -6.64
C LEU A 64 -9.99 -19.58 -8.07
N ASN A 65 -9.72 -18.71 -9.05
CA ASN A 65 -9.67 -19.07 -10.46
C ASN A 65 -8.28 -19.62 -10.89
N LYS A 66 -7.26 -19.44 -10.02
CA LYS A 66 -5.87 -19.89 -10.16
C LYS A 66 -5.12 -19.23 -11.30
N ASP A 67 -5.39 -17.97 -11.59
CA ASP A 67 -4.69 -17.19 -12.63
C ASP A 67 -3.42 -16.47 -12.12
N GLY A 68 -3.14 -16.54 -10.81
CA GLY A 68 -1.99 -15.90 -10.17
C GLY A 68 -2.24 -14.44 -9.79
N ILE A 69 -3.46 -13.93 -9.97
CA ILE A 69 -3.92 -12.61 -9.55
C ILE A 69 -4.92 -12.81 -8.40
N GLY A 70 -4.84 -11.97 -7.38
CA GLY A 70 -5.75 -12.02 -6.25
C GLY A 70 -7.15 -11.51 -6.60
N ASP A 71 -8.18 -12.25 -6.19
CA ASP A 71 -9.59 -11.93 -6.46
C ASP A 71 -10.11 -10.75 -5.63
N ILE A 72 -9.41 -10.39 -4.55
CA ILE A 72 -9.75 -9.23 -3.73
C ILE A 72 -8.72 -8.10 -3.92
N PRO A 73 -9.16 -6.84 -4.05
CA PRO A 73 -8.22 -5.73 -4.16
C PRO A 73 -7.35 -5.53 -2.91
N TYR A 74 -6.14 -5.00 -3.10
CA TYR A 74 -5.23 -4.62 -2.01
C TYR A 74 -5.22 -3.12 -1.78
N ARG A 75 -5.30 -2.68 -0.52
CA ARG A 75 -5.17 -1.27 -0.12
C ARG A 75 -3.80 -1.07 0.54
N PRO A 76 -2.82 -0.42 -0.13
CA PRO A 76 -1.44 -0.35 0.34
C PRO A 76 -1.19 0.71 1.43
N VAL A 77 -2.20 1.51 1.79
CA VAL A 77 -2.10 2.54 2.83
C VAL A 77 -2.68 2.03 4.15
N LYS A 78 -1.92 2.21 5.23
CA LYS A 78 -2.38 1.99 6.61
C LYS A 78 -2.81 3.31 7.24
N LEU A 79 -3.87 3.30 8.05
CA LEU A 79 -4.30 4.46 8.82
C LEU A 79 -3.17 4.95 9.73
N PHE A 80 -2.39 4.05 10.31
CA PHE A 80 -1.26 4.44 11.15
C PHE A 80 -0.20 5.27 10.41
N SER A 81 -0.02 5.07 9.11
CA SER A 81 0.91 5.90 8.31
C SER A 81 0.49 7.39 8.32
N TYR A 82 -0.83 7.64 8.33
CA TYR A 82 -1.40 8.99 8.43
C TYR A 82 -1.19 9.59 9.82
N LEU A 83 -1.40 8.80 10.88
CA LEU A 83 -1.19 9.23 12.27
C LEU A 83 0.26 9.60 12.52
N VAL A 84 1.22 8.77 12.11
CA VAL A 84 2.66 9.03 12.26
C VAL A 84 3.07 10.29 11.50
N ASN A 85 2.50 10.56 10.32
CA ASN A 85 2.81 11.79 9.58
C ASN A 85 2.32 13.06 10.30
N ARG A 86 1.24 12.98 11.09
CA ARG A 86 0.71 14.12 11.87
C ARG A 86 1.36 14.26 13.24
N THR A 87 1.70 13.14 13.87
CA THR A 87 2.30 13.07 15.20
C THR A 87 3.45 12.06 15.17
N PRO A 88 4.66 12.50 14.79
CA PRO A 88 5.82 11.61 14.61
C PRO A 88 6.18 10.79 15.85
N GLU A 89 5.94 11.32 17.05
CA GLU A 89 6.20 10.67 18.33
C GLU A 89 5.38 9.39 18.50
N SER A 90 4.23 9.27 17.81
CA SER A 90 3.40 8.06 17.83
C SER A 90 4.08 6.83 17.23
N ILE A 91 5.23 6.99 16.54
CA ILE A 91 6.02 5.88 15.99
C ILE A 91 6.42 4.83 17.05
N VAL A 92 6.48 5.22 18.33
CA VAL A 92 6.74 4.29 19.44
C VAL A 92 5.67 3.19 19.56
N LEU A 93 4.48 3.41 18.99
CA LEU A 93 3.38 2.45 18.96
C LEU A 93 3.42 1.51 17.74
N LEU A 94 4.44 1.63 16.88
CA LEU A 94 4.61 0.79 15.70
C LEU A 94 4.66 -0.69 16.13
N ARG A 95 3.81 -1.53 15.50
CA ARG A 95 3.61 -2.96 15.82
C ARG A 95 2.98 -3.24 17.18
N SER A 96 2.29 -2.26 17.78
CA SER A 96 1.44 -2.51 18.94
C SER A 96 0.08 -3.08 18.49
N LEU A 97 -0.51 -3.94 19.32
CA LEU A 97 -1.85 -4.50 19.09
C LEU A 97 -2.92 -3.41 18.92
N PHE A 98 -2.77 -2.28 19.62
CA PHE A 98 -3.66 -1.14 19.50
C PHE A 98 -3.69 -0.58 18.08
N ILE A 99 -2.52 -0.43 17.46
CA ILE A 99 -2.40 0.03 16.08
C ILE A 99 -2.94 -1.00 15.09
N ASP A 100 -2.69 -2.30 15.31
CA ASP A 100 -3.24 -3.36 14.45
C ASP A 100 -4.78 -3.36 14.43
N LEU A 101 -5.43 -3.11 15.58
CA LEU A 101 -6.88 -2.98 15.68
C LEU A 101 -7.42 -1.75 14.93
N ILE A 102 -6.73 -0.62 15.04
CA ILE A 102 -7.09 0.61 14.32
C ILE A 102 -6.98 0.40 12.81
N ASP A 103 -5.87 -0.15 12.34
CA ASP A 103 -5.66 -0.42 10.91
C ASP A 103 -6.67 -1.45 10.38
N PHE A 104 -7.02 -2.47 11.17
CA PHE A 104 -8.06 -3.44 10.80
C PHE A 104 -9.44 -2.79 10.69
N SER A 105 -9.81 -1.92 11.65
CA SER A 105 -11.07 -1.18 11.61
C SER A 105 -11.19 -0.35 10.33
N GLU A 106 -10.12 0.36 9.94
CA GLU A 106 -10.09 1.14 8.69
C GLU A 106 -10.22 0.25 7.45
N LYS A 107 -9.63 -0.96 7.46
CA LYS A 107 -9.76 -1.92 6.36
C LYS A 107 -11.21 -2.38 6.17
N VAL A 108 -11.95 -2.57 7.26
CA VAL A 108 -13.36 -3.04 7.24
C VAL A 108 -14.33 -1.90 6.94
N SER A 109 -14.09 -0.71 7.49
CA SER A 109 -14.93 0.48 7.31
C SER A 109 -14.04 1.71 7.03
N PRO A 110 -13.67 1.95 5.76
CA PRO A 110 -12.77 3.05 5.41
C PRO A 110 -13.39 4.42 5.71
N VAL A 111 -12.70 5.27 6.46
CA VAL A 111 -13.14 6.64 6.76
C VAL A 111 -12.09 7.68 6.38
N PHE A 112 -10.81 7.35 6.50
CA PHE A 112 -9.70 8.30 6.34
C PHE A 112 -8.89 8.09 5.06
N THR A 113 -8.83 6.86 4.57
CA THR A 113 -8.01 6.49 3.42
C THR A 113 -8.77 6.74 2.11
N PRO A 114 -8.20 7.46 1.13
CA PRO A 114 -8.84 7.68 -0.17
C PRO A 114 -9.26 6.36 -0.85
N GLU A 115 -10.50 6.30 -1.33
CA GLU A 115 -11.12 5.09 -1.86
C GLU A 115 -10.34 4.46 -3.03
N ASN A 116 -9.69 5.31 -3.83
CA ASN A 116 -8.99 4.96 -5.06
C ASN A 116 -7.48 4.70 -4.89
N LEU A 117 -6.98 4.59 -3.66
CA LEU A 117 -5.65 4.05 -3.38
C LEU A 117 -5.75 2.53 -3.22
N ILE A 118 -5.80 1.85 -4.35
CA ILE A 118 -6.07 0.41 -4.41
C ILE A 118 -5.32 -0.23 -5.58
N ASP A 119 -4.84 -1.45 -5.38
CA ASP A 119 -4.40 -2.35 -6.45
C ASP A 119 -5.52 -3.38 -6.67
N ASN A 120 -6.17 -3.31 -7.83
CA ASN A 120 -7.29 -4.20 -8.15
C ASN A 120 -6.84 -5.59 -8.59
N GLN A 121 -5.57 -5.76 -8.94
CA GLN A 121 -5.04 -7.01 -9.47
C GLN A 121 -3.70 -7.34 -8.79
N PRO A 122 -3.67 -7.47 -7.45
CA PRO A 122 -2.44 -7.80 -6.74
C PRO A 122 -1.95 -9.18 -7.17
N LEU A 123 -0.64 -9.36 -7.35
CA LEU A 123 -0.07 -10.65 -7.72
C LEU A 123 0.00 -11.59 -6.51
N MET A 124 -0.28 -12.87 -6.73
CA MET A 124 -0.19 -13.92 -5.70
C MET A 124 1.25 -14.33 -5.39
N THR A 125 2.17 -14.12 -6.34
CA THR A 125 3.59 -14.48 -6.24
C THR A 125 4.50 -13.31 -6.58
N GLN A 126 5.73 -13.36 -6.09
CA GLN A 126 6.74 -12.35 -6.38
C GLN A 126 7.04 -12.29 -7.86
N VAL A 127 7.21 -11.07 -8.38
CA VAL A 127 7.68 -10.83 -9.74
C VAL A 127 9.14 -11.23 -9.83
N THR A 128 9.47 -12.10 -10.78
CA THR A 128 10.83 -12.47 -11.15
C THR A 128 11.17 -11.85 -12.49
N TRP A 129 12.40 -11.38 -12.64
CA TRP A 129 12.95 -10.85 -13.89
C TRP A 129 14.26 -11.56 -14.23
#